data_AF-A0A7Y2HU68-F1
#
_entry.id   AF-A0A7Y2HU68-F1
#
_cell.length_a   1.000
_cell.length_b   1.000
_cell.length_c   1.000
_cell.angle_alpha   90.00
_cell.angle_beta   90.00
_cell.angle_gamma   90.00
#
_symmetry.space_group_name_H-M   'P 1'
#
loop_
_entity.id
_entity.type
_entity.pdbx_description
1 polymer ?
#
loop_
_entity_poly.entity_id
_entity_poly.type
_entity_poly.pdbx_seq_one_letter_code
_entity_poly.pdbx_strand_id
1 'polypeptide(L)' 'MQEKGFVVTSVDNVLNWARTGSLWPMTFGLACCAVEMMQAGAARYDLDRF' A
#
# COMPACT_ATOMS: atom_id res chain seq x y z
N MET A 1 -4.65 29.41 19.18
CA MET A 1 -4.03 28.52 18.17
C MET A 1 -4.19 27.07 18.62
N GLN A 2 -5.32 26.42 18.31
CA GLN A 2 -5.50 24.95 18.23
C GLN A 2 -7.01 24.63 18.24
N GLU A 3 -7.63 24.62 17.06
CA GLU A 3 -8.96 24.00 16.85
C GLU A 3 -8.89 22.91 15.76
N LYS A 4 -7.71 22.68 15.19
CA LYS A 4 -7.51 21.74 14.08
C LYS A 4 -7.23 20.30 14.52
N GLY A 5 -7.22 20.00 15.81
CA GLY A 5 -6.72 18.72 16.36
C GLY A 5 -7.51 17.49 15.93
N PHE A 6 -8.85 17.58 15.90
CA PHE A 6 -9.74 16.46 15.53
C PHE A 6 -9.99 16.35 14.02
N VAL A 7 -10.12 17.49 13.34
CA VAL A 7 -10.34 17.51 11.88
C VAL A 7 -9.08 17.07 11.14
N VAL A 8 -7.89 17.50 11.58
CA VAL A 8 -6.64 17.09 10.93
C VAL A 8 -6.37 15.61 11.15
N THR A 9 -6.58 15.04 12.34
CA THR A 9 -6.41 13.59 12.56
C THR A 9 -7.38 12.76 11.73
N SER A 10 -8.63 13.22 11.57
CA SER A 10 -9.61 12.55 10.72
C SER A 10 -9.17 12.54 9.24
N VAL A 11 -8.64 13.67 8.76
CA VAL A 11 -8.12 13.79 7.38
C VAL A 11 -6.83 12.97 7.21
N ASP A 12 -5.93 12.96 8.20
CA ASP A 12 -4.71 12.16 8.17
C ASP A 12 -5.02 10.65 8.12
N ASN A 13 -6.04 10.20 8.85
CA ASN A 13 -6.50 8.81 8.81
C ASN A 13 -7.01 8.42 7.42
N VAL A 14 -7.81 9.28 6.78
CA VAL A 14 -8.33 9.03 5.41
C VAL A 14 -7.19 9.02 4.39
N LEU A 15 -6.23 9.93 4.51
CA LEU A 15 -5.09 10.00 3.61
C LEU A 15 -4.16 8.77 3.74
N ASN A 16 -3.91 8.31 4.96
CA ASN A 16 -3.11 7.10 5.18
C ASN A 16 -3.85 5.83 4.73
N TRP A 17 -5.18 5.77 4.91
CA TRP A 17 -6.00 4.70 4.35
C TRP A 17 -5.92 4.65 2.82
N ALA A 18 -6.06 5.80 2.16
CA ALA A 18 -5.96 5.90 0.70
C ALA A 18 -4.59 5.48 0.19
N ARG A 19 -3.50 5.87 0.87
CA ARG A 19 -2.14 5.46 0.49
C ARG A 19 -1.89 3.96 0.65
N THR A 20 -2.42 3.37 1.72
CA THR A 20 -2.19 1.96 2.03
C THR A 20 -2.98 1.04 1.10
N GLY A 21 -4.20 1.43 0.71
CA GLY A 21 -5.05 0.66 -0.20
C GLY A 21 -4.77 0.90 -1.70
N SER A 22 -3.72 1.63 -2.05
CA SER A 22 -3.30 1.84 -3.43
C SER A 22 -1.77 1.87 -3.52
N LEU A 23 -1.10 0.88 -2.92
CA LEU A 23 0.34 0.74 -3.13
C LEU A 23 0.59 0.18 -4.52
N TRP A 24 1.41 0.87 -5.31
CA TRP A 24 1.86 0.39 -6.62
C TRP A 24 3.30 -0.11 -6.45
N PRO A 25 3.50 -1.42 -6.21
CA PRO A 25 4.82 -1.95 -5.93
C PRO A 25 5.69 -1.96 -7.19
N MET A 26 6.90 -1.43 -7.07
CA MET A 26 7.92 -1.54 -8.12
C MET A 26 8.82 -2.73 -7.81
N THR A 27 8.58 -3.86 -8.46
CA THR A 27 9.34 -5.10 -8.22
C THR A 27 10.65 -5.13 -9.00
N PHE A 28 11.79 -4.95 -8.32
CA PHE A 28 13.12 -5.14 -8.90
C PHE A 28 13.58 -6.59 -8.73
N GLY A 29 13.49 -7.37 -9.81
CA GLY A 29 13.81 -8.80 -9.82
C GLY A 29 15.30 -9.12 -9.94
N LEU A 30 16.11 -8.75 -8.94
CA LEU A 30 17.58 -8.88 -9.00
C LEU A 30 18.10 -10.30 -8.69
N ALA A 31 17.30 -11.16 -8.05
CA ALA A 31 17.69 -12.50 -7.60
C ALA A 31 16.47 -13.45 -7.53
N CYS A 32 16.62 -14.58 -6.83
CA CYS A 32 15.53 -15.56 -6.66
C CYS A 32 14.26 -15.01 -6.01
N CYS A 33 14.33 -13.95 -5.20
CA CYS A 33 13.13 -13.30 -4.65
C CYS A 33 12.20 -12.72 -5.72
N ALA A 34 12.67 -12.56 -6.97
CA ALA A 34 11.86 -12.11 -8.08
C ALA A 34 10.70 -13.07 -8.39
N VAL A 35 10.94 -14.39 -8.38
CA VAL A 35 9.91 -15.39 -8.66
C VAL A 35 8.87 -15.46 -7.55
N GLU A 36 9.29 -15.27 -6.30
CA GLU A 36 8.39 -15.19 -5.15
C GLU A 36 7.48 -13.95 -5.26
N MET A 37 8.02 -12.79 -5.65
CA MET A 37 7.22 -11.57 -5.88
C MET A 37 6.27 -11.71 -7.08
N MET A 38 6.67 -12.41 -8.15
CA MET A 38 5.78 -12.68 -9.30
C MET A 38 4.62 -13.60 -8.92
N GLN A 39 4.87 -14.60 -8.05
CA GLN A 39 3.81 -15.47 -7.53
C GLN A 39 2.88 -14.72 -6.56
N ALA A 40 3.39 -13.77 -5.79
CA ALA A 40 2.56 -12.88 -4.98
C ALA A 40 1.61 -12.03 -5.83
N GLY A 41 2.03 -11.62 -7.03
CA GLY A 41 1.17 -10.92 -8.00
C GLY A 41 0.30 -11.83 -8.87
N ALA A 42 0.43 -13.16 -8.80
CA ALA A 42 -0.37 -14.09 -9.58
C ALA A 42 -1.74 -14.33 -8.94
N ALA A 43 -2.70 -14.84 -9.71
CA ALA A 43 -4.10 -15.04 -9.28
C ALA A 43 -4.32 -15.83 -7.97
N ARG A 44 -3.31 -16.55 -7.48
CA ARG A 44 -3.34 -17.26 -6.20
C ARG A 44 -3.19 -16.33 -4.99
N TYR A 45 -2.37 -15.29 -5.10
CA TYR A 45 -2.02 -14.37 -4.01
C TYR A 45 -2.34 -12.90 -4.31
N ASP A 46 -2.70 -12.60 -5.57
CA ASP A 46 -3.30 -11.38 -6.11
C ASP A 46 -3.07 -10.13 -5.26
N LEU A 47 -1.86 -9.59 -5.33
CA LEU A 47 -1.45 -8.42 -4.59
C LEU A 47 -2.26 -7.16 -4.93
N ASP A 48 -2.92 -7.11 -6.10
CA ASP A 48 -3.80 -6.00 -6.54
C ASP A 48 -5.10 -5.89 -5.73
N ARG A 49 -5.45 -6.95 -4.98
CA ARG A 49 -6.63 -6.96 -4.11
C ARG A 49 -6.47 -6.11 -2.85
N PHE A 50 -5.24 -5.76 -2.46
CA PHE A 50 -4.91 -5.15 -1.17
C PHE A 50 -4.42 -3.71 -1.31
#